data_AF-A0A536HL69-F1
#
_entry.id   AF-A0A536HL69-F1
#
_cell.length_a   1.000
_cell.length_b   1.000
_cell.length_c   1.000
_cell.angle_alpha   90.00
_cell.angle_beta   90.00
_cell.angle_gamma   90.00
#
_symmetry.space_group_name_H-M   'P 1'
#
loop_
_entity.id
_entity.type
_entity.pdbx_description
1 polymer ?
#
loop_
_entity_poly.entity_id
_entity_poly.type
_entity_poly.pdbx_seq_one_letter_code
_entity_poly.pdbx_strand_id
1 'polypeptide(L)'
;MWNRRRPRSGRPSRGGVCCGPVSRSTPRRRSSRGSSERRPPDRPRVIDAHAHLDDRRFADDLDAVLARAAAAGIERVLSCAEDLASSERNVLIARRYPAVRVAVGVHPHRAASWSEAVSGMVNRLAHDPHVVAIGEIGIDLSGRSAPREAQETAFVAQLSLARALDLPVVVHVRDAGPLT
;
A
#
# COMPACT_ATOMS: atom_id res chain seq x y z
N MET A 1 45.18 -4.50 -23.61
CA MET A 1 46.44 -3.79 -23.31
C MET A 1 46.61 -3.83 -21.79
N TRP A 2 47.63 -4.56 -21.29
CA TRP A 2 48.14 -4.68 -19.91
C TRP A 2 47.15 -5.16 -18.82
N ASN A 3 47.14 -6.38 -18.25
CA ASN A 3 48.14 -7.39 -17.83
C ASN A 3 49.05 -6.99 -16.65
N ARG A 4 48.92 -7.67 -15.50
CA ARG A 4 49.96 -8.27 -14.60
C ARG A 4 49.32 -8.66 -13.25
N ARG A 5 49.13 -9.95 -12.93
CA ARG A 5 50.07 -10.98 -12.38
C ARG A 5 50.30 -10.88 -10.85
N ARG A 6 50.00 -11.99 -10.17
CA ARG A 6 50.21 -12.42 -8.75
C ARG A 6 51.72 -12.63 -8.41
N PRO A 7 52.13 -13.41 -7.38
CA PRO A 7 51.83 -13.55 -5.92
C PRO A 7 53.14 -13.54 -5.04
N ARG A 8 53.04 -13.86 -3.73
CA ARG A 8 53.94 -14.74 -2.90
C ARG A 8 54.12 -14.20 -1.46
N SER A 9 53.61 -14.88 -0.43
CA SER A 9 54.17 -16.01 0.35
C SER A 9 55.24 -15.63 1.37
N GLY A 10 55.02 -15.97 2.65
CA GLY A 10 56.04 -15.96 3.69
C GLY A 10 55.54 -16.58 5.00
N ARG A 11 55.93 -17.83 5.26
CA ARG A 11 56.05 -18.40 6.62
C ARG A 11 57.51 -18.24 7.06
N PRO A 12 57.78 -18.15 8.36
CA PRO A 12 58.52 -19.25 8.99
C PRO A 12 57.99 -19.61 10.40
N SER A 13 58.76 -20.48 11.05
CA SER A 13 58.37 -21.58 11.91
C SER A 13 58.75 -21.45 13.39
N ARG A 14 58.20 -22.39 14.19
CA ARG A 14 58.76 -23.07 15.39
C ARG A 14 58.72 -22.35 16.74
N GLY A 15 58.18 -23.09 17.72
CA GLY A 15 58.77 -23.23 19.06
C GLY A 15 57.85 -22.85 20.22
N GLY A 16 57.71 -23.77 21.20
CA GLY A 16 57.37 -23.42 22.58
C GLY A 16 56.11 -24.06 23.13
N VAL A 17 56.28 -25.20 23.81
CA VAL A 17 55.30 -25.72 24.80
C VAL A 17 55.55 -24.95 26.10
N CYS A 18 54.52 -24.35 26.69
CA CYS A 18 54.54 -23.94 28.09
C CYS A 18 53.14 -24.04 28.70
N CYS A 19 53.06 -24.70 29.85
CA CYS A 19 51.85 -24.99 30.60
C CYS A 19 51.51 -23.83 31.58
N GLY A 20 50.21 -23.56 31.72
CA GLY A 20 49.56 -22.93 32.89
C GLY A 20 49.16 -21.44 32.76
N PRO A 21 48.27 -20.88 33.61
CA PRO A 21 47.22 -21.49 34.45
C PRO A 21 45.80 -20.94 34.13
N VAL A 22 44.81 -21.51 34.83
CA VAL A 22 43.36 -21.30 34.76
C VAL A 22 42.94 -19.81 34.86
N SER A 23 42.06 -19.33 33.95
CA SER A 23 41.28 -18.11 34.20
C SER A 23 39.81 -18.22 33.73
N ARG A 24 38.94 -18.20 34.74
CA ARG A 24 37.55 -17.72 34.84
C ARG A 24 36.72 -17.65 33.54
N SER A 25 35.68 -18.48 33.51
CA SER A 25 34.57 -18.40 32.56
C SER A 25 33.89 -17.02 32.59
N THR A 26 34.02 -16.28 31.50
CA THR A 26 33.15 -15.12 31.21
C THR A 26 31.72 -15.62 30.96
N PRO A 27 30.69 -15.05 31.61
CA PRO A 27 29.32 -15.40 31.27
C PRO A 27 29.03 -14.88 29.85
N ARG A 28 28.64 -15.79 28.96
CA ARG A 28 28.12 -15.44 27.62
C ARG A 28 26.98 -14.44 27.80
N ARG A 29 27.17 -13.20 27.31
CA ARG A 29 26.06 -12.27 27.07
C ARG A 29 25.05 -12.99 26.19
N ARG A 30 23.90 -13.37 26.76
CA ARG A 30 22.73 -13.74 25.96
C ARG A 30 22.38 -12.51 25.14
N SER A 31 22.56 -12.59 23.83
CA SER A 31 21.96 -11.64 22.90
C SER A 31 20.45 -11.68 23.15
N SER A 32 19.89 -10.59 23.66
CA SER A 32 18.45 -10.37 23.69
C SER A 32 17.98 -10.27 22.25
N ARG A 33 17.65 -11.41 21.63
CA ARG A 33 16.83 -11.44 20.43
C ARG A 33 15.53 -10.76 20.83
N GLY A 34 15.26 -9.59 20.26
CA GLY A 34 14.04 -8.84 20.50
C GLY A 34 12.86 -9.79 20.38
N SER A 35 12.06 -9.84 21.45
CA SER A 35 10.79 -10.53 21.46
C SER A 35 9.87 -9.77 20.50
N SER A 36 9.85 -10.15 19.22
CA SER A 36 8.67 -9.90 18.41
C SER A 36 7.56 -10.70 19.07
N GLU A 37 6.72 -10.02 19.86
CA GLU A 37 5.54 -10.63 20.46
C GLU A 37 4.75 -11.33 19.35
N ARG A 38 4.73 -12.66 19.38
CA ARG A 38 3.96 -13.44 18.42
C ARG A 38 2.50 -13.23 18.78
N ARG A 39 1.73 -12.68 17.83
CA ARG A 39 0.29 -12.50 17.95
C ARG A 39 -0.37 -13.83 18.36
N PRO A 40 -1.37 -13.82 19.27
CA PRO A 40 -2.11 -15.02 19.60
C PRO A 40 -2.67 -15.67 18.31
N PRO A 41 -2.54 -17.00 18.17
CA PRO A 41 -2.66 -17.71 16.90
C PRO A 41 -4.07 -17.78 16.29
N ASP A 42 -5.08 -17.20 16.93
CA ASP A 42 -6.47 -17.61 16.71
C ASP A 42 -7.39 -16.53 16.11
N ARG A 43 -6.84 -15.37 15.73
CA ARG A 43 -7.62 -14.33 15.02
C ARG A 43 -7.29 -14.31 13.53
N PRO A 44 -8.30 -14.48 12.64
CA PRO A 44 -8.08 -14.42 11.20
C PRO A 44 -7.48 -13.08 10.81
N ARG A 45 -6.59 -13.08 9.82
CA ARG A 45 -6.08 -11.85 9.22
C ARG A 45 -7.19 -11.23 8.39
N VAL A 46 -7.68 -10.07 8.80
CA VAL A 46 -8.74 -9.34 8.10
C VAL A 46 -8.13 -8.14 7.39
N ILE A 47 -8.55 -7.92 6.14
CA ILE A 47 -8.27 -6.72 5.37
C ILE A 47 -9.62 -6.06 5.14
N ASP A 48 -9.74 -4.79 5.50
CA ASP A 48 -10.85 -3.99 5.03
C ASP A 48 -10.57 -3.62 3.57
N ALA A 49 -11.34 -4.22 2.67
CA ALA A 49 -11.13 -4.10 1.24
C ALA A 49 -11.69 -2.80 0.65
N HIS A 50 -12.46 -2.00 1.41
CA HIS A 50 -13.03 -0.76 0.90
C HIS A 50 -13.49 0.17 2.03
N ALA A 51 -12.76 1.28 2.22
CA ALA A 51 -13.11 2.35 3.13
C ALA A 51 -12.91 3.73 2.47
N HIS A 52 -13.41 4.78 3.12
CA HIS A 52 -13.14 6.18 2.73
C HIS A 52 -12.51 6.90 3.93
N LEU A 53 -11.23 6.63 4.18
CA LEU A 53 -10.51 7.21 5.33
C LEU A 53 -10.25 8.72 5.17
N ASP A 54 -10.37 9.24 3.96
CA ASP A 54 -10.28 10.68 3.67
C ASP A 54 -11.57 11.44 3.97
N ASP A 55 -12.67 10.75 4.30
CA ASP A 55 -13.93 11.38 4.67
C ASP A 55 -13.78 12.30 5.89
N ARG A 56 -14.43 13.46 5.83
CA ARG A 56 -14.38 14.49 6.88
C ARG A 56 -14.82 13.98 8.24
N ARG A 57 -15.64 12.93 8.31
CA ARG A 57 -16.08 12.28 9.55
C ARG A 57 -14.91 11.70 10.36
N PHE A 58 -13.76 11.43 9.73
CA PHE A 58 -12.57 10.90 10.40
C PHE A 58 -11.47 11.95 10.58
N ALA A 59 -11.69 13.21 10.16
CA ALA A 59 -10.64 14.23 10.13
C ALA A 59 -10.02 14.50 11.52
N ASP A 60 -10.83 14.42 12.57
CA ASP A 60 -10.42 14.74 13.94
C ASP A 60 -9.89 13.54 14.74
N ASP A 61 -10.19 12.30 14.31
CA ASP A 61 -9.90 11.09 15.10
C ASP A 61 -9.31 9.91 14.30
N LEU A 62 -8.79 10.14 13.08
CA LEU A 62 -8.25 9.07 12.21
C LEU A 62 -7.20 8.17 12.89
N ASP A 63 -6.30 8.75 13.70
CA ASP A 63 -5.31 7.97 14.48
C ASP A 63 -6.03 6.96 15.42
N ALA A 64 -7.09 7.41 16.08
CA ALA A 64 -7.88 6.58 16.99
C ALA A 64 -8.73 5.55 16.24
N VAL A 65 -9.29 5.90 15.08
CA VAL A 65 -10.02 4.97 14.19
C VAL A 65 -9.12 3.80 13.79
N LEU A 66 -7.92 4.10 13.28
CA LEU A 66 -6.97 3.08 12.84
C LEU A 66 -6.44 2.24 14.00
N ALA A 67 -6.24 2.84 15.19
CA ALA A 67 -5.87 2.09 16.38
C ALA A 67 -6.98 1.09 16.80
N ARG A 68 -8.25 1.51 16.76
CA ARG A 68 -9.40 0.62 17.01
C ARG A 68 -9.48 -0.50 15.98
N ALA A 69 -9.29 -0.18 14.69
CA ALA A 69 -9.28 -1.16 13.62
C ALA A 69 -8.18 -2.23 13.83
N ALA A 70 -6.97 -1.80 14.18
CA ALA A 70 -5.86 -2.70 14.49
C ALA A 70 -6.15 -3.59 15.70
N ALA A 71 -6.73 -3.03 16.78
CA ALA A 71 -7.13 -3.78 17.98
C ALA A 71 -8.23 -4.81 17.68
N ALA A 72 -9.10 -4.53 16.71
CA ALA A 72 -10.11 -5.46 16.21
C ALA A 72 -9.56 -6.55 15.28
N GLY A 73 -8.29 -6.45 14.84
CA GLY A 73 -7.63 -7.44 13.99
C GLY A 73 -7.61 -7.09 12.49
N ILE A 74 -7.99 -5.87 12.11
CA ILE A 74 -7.86 -5.36 10.75
C ILE A 74 -6.38 -5.00 10.52
N GLU A 75 -5.73 -5.73 9.61
CA GLU A 75 -4.29 -5.56 9.35
C GLU A 75 -3.97 -4.49 8.34
N ARG A 76 -4.88 -4.32 7.37
CA ARG A 76 -4.77 -3.40 6.24
C ARG A 76 -6.14 -2.85 5.90
N VAL A 77 -6.15 -1.63 5.36
CA VAL A 77 -7.34 -0.96 4.85
C VAL A 77 -7.04 -0.45 3.46
N LEU A 78 -7.87 -0.79 2.48
CA LEU A 78 -7.88 -0.15 1.17
C LEU A 78 -8.82 1.05 1.22
N SER A 79 -8.26 2.25 1.14
CA SER A 79 -9.02 3.49 1.09
C SER A 79 -9.26 3.87 -0.37
N CYS A 80 -10.53 3.93 -0.77
CA CYS A 80 -10.97 4.16 -2.14
C CYS A 80 -11.31 5.63 -2.34
N ALA A 81 -10.68 6.26 -3.33
CA ALA A 81 -10.96 7.64 -3.66
C ALA A 81 -12.23 7.78 -4.52
N GLU A 82 -12.94 8.89 -4.34
CA GLU A 82 -14.13 9.22 -5.14
C GLU A 82 -13.84 10.21 -6.28
N ASP A 83 -12.74 10.97 -6.18
CA ASP A 83 -12.29 11.95 -7.17
C ASP A 83 -10.77 12.23 -7.03
N LEU A 84 -10.26 13.16 -7.84
CA LEU A 84 -8.84 13.53 -7.80
C LEU A 84 -8.41 14.11 -6.43
N ALA A 85 -9.22 14.98 -5.82
CA ALA A 85 -8.88 15.60 -4.54
C ALA A 85 -8.92 14.56 -3.39
N SER A 86 -9.84 13.60 -3.46
CA SER A 86 -9.88 12.42 -2.60
C SER A 86 -8.66 11.52 -2.81
N SER A 87 -8.24 11.33 -4.07
CA SER A 87 -7.05 10.54 -4.41
C SER A 87 -5.79 11.14 -3.79
N GLU A 88 -5.60 12.44 -3.90
CA GLU A 88 -4.46 13.16 -3.29
C GLU A 88 -4.46 13.04 -1.76
N ARG A 89 -5.63 13.25 -1.12
CA ARG A 89 -5.79 13.08 0.34
C ARG A 89 -5.48 11.66 0.79
N ASN A 90 -5.98 10.65 0.08
CA ASN A 90 -5.74 9.25 0.41
C ASN A 90 -4.27 8.86 0.28
N VAL A 91 -3.55 9.36 -0.73
CA VAL A 91 -2.10 9.15 -0.84
C VAL A 91 -1.35 9.77 0.33
N LEU A 92 -1.73 10.96 0.78
CA LEU A 92 -1.13 11.60 1.97
C LEU A 92 -1.41 10.78 3.25
N ILE A 93 -2.63 10.28 3.41
CA ILE A 93 -3.00 9.36 4.51
C ILE A 93 -2.12 8.11 4.46
N ALA A 94 -2.00 7.46 3.31
CA ALA A 94 -1.26 6.21 3.19
C ALA A 94 0.24 6.35 3.46
N ARG A 95 0.83 7.50 3.10
CA ARG A 95 2.22 7.83 3.45
C ARG A 95 2.44 7.98 4.96
N ARG A 96 1.41 8.42 5.71
CA ARG A 96 1.46 8.54 7.18
C ARG A 96 1.16 7.21 7.89
N TYR A 97 0.31 6.37 7.31
CA TYR A 97 -0.18 5.15 7.96
C TYR A 97 0.21 3.89 7.14
N PRO A 98 1.23 3.13 7.57
CA PRO A 98 1.73 1.97 6.81
C PRO A 98 0.71 0.86 6.54
N ALA A 99 -0.38 0.81 7.32
CA ALA A 99 -1.47 -0.14 7.16
C ALA A 99 -2.44 0.21 6.01
N VAL A 100 -2.39 1.44 5.49
CA VAL A 100 -3.32 1.92 4.47
C VAL A 100 -2.75 1.67 3.08
N ARG A 101 -3.62 1.25 2.17
CA ARG A 101 -3.39 1.21 0.72
C ARG A 101 -4.48 2.03 0.05
N VAL A 102 -4.24 2.45 -1.18
CA VAL A 102 -5.12 3.39 -1.88
C VAL A 102 -5.57 2.82 -3.21
N ALA A 103 -6.85 3.00 -3.51
CA ALA A 103 -7.36 2.99 -4.87
C ALA A 103 -7.59 4.45 -5.31
N VAL A 104 -7.07 4.83 -6.48
CA VAL A 104 -7.24 6.19 -7.04
C VAL A 104 -8.17 6.12 -8.24
N GLY A 105 -9.06 7.10 -8.38
CA GLY A 105 -10.05 7.08 -9.44
C GLY A 105 -11.09 8.20 -9.30
N VAL A 106 -12.10 8.13 -10.17
CA VAL A 106 -13.25 9.03 -10.21
C VAL A 106 -14.52 8.17 -10.20
N HIS A 107 -15.28 8.32 -9.12
CA HIS A 107 -16.54 7.64 -8.86
C HIS A 107 -17.61 8.06 -9.88
N PRO A 108 -18.58 7.20 -10.26
CA PRO A 108 -19.65 7.52 -11.21
C PRO A 108 -20.42 8.81 -10.92
N HIS A 109 -20.65 9.14 -9.63
CA HIS A 109 -21.28 10.41 -9.25
C HIS A 109 -20.48 11.65 -9.70
N ARG A 110 -19.17 11.51 -9.86
CA ARG A 110 -18.23 12.57 -10.24
C ARG A 110 -17.74 12.43 -11.68
N ALA A 111 -18.29 11.50 -12.47
CA ALA A 111 -17.79 11.19 -13.81
C ALA A 111 -17.79 12.39 -14.77
N ALA A 112 -18.68 13.37 -14.59
CA ALA A 112 -18.67 14.61 -15.38
C ALA A 112 -17.40 15.47 -15.21
N SER A 113 -16.62 15.23 -14.14
CA SER A 113 -15.32 15.87 -13.94
C SER A 113 -14.16 15.18 -14.68
N TRP A 114 -14.42 14.00 -15.26
CA TRP A 114 -13.39 13.26 -15.99
C TRP A 114 -12.93 14.06 -17.22
N SER A 115 -11.62 14.15 -17.38
CA SER A 115 -10.96 14.83 -18.48
C SER A 115 -9.56 14.25 -18.68
N GLU A 116 -8.93 14.55 -19.81
CA GLU A 116 -7.55 14.12 -20.07
C GLU A 116 -6.57 14.66 -19.01
N ALA A 117 -6.81 15.88 -18.51
CA ALA A 117 -6.02 16.45 -17.43
C ALA A 117 -6.16 15.63 -16.13
N VAL A 118 -7.38 15.23 -15.76
CA VAL A 118 -7.64 14.38 -14.58
C VAL A 118 -7.05 12.98 -14.79
N SER A 119 -7.19 12.39 -15.98
CA SER A 119 -6.55 11.11 -16.33
C SER A 119 -5.04 11.16 -16.11
N GLY A 120 -4.37 12.21 -16.60
CA GLY A 120 -2.94 12.43 -16.39
C GLY A 120 -2.54 12.56 -14.91
N MET A 121 -3.38 13.19 -14.09
CA MET A 121 -3.15 13.30 -12.65
C MET A 121 -3.32 11.94 -11.94
N VAL A 122 -4.39 11.20 -12.24
CA VAL A 122 -4.65 9.87 -11.68
C VAL A 122 -3.52 8.91 -12.05
N ASN A 123 -3.07 8.92 -13.31
CA ASN A 123 -1.92 8.15 -13.77
C ASN A 123 -0.65 8.49 -12.96
N ARG A 124 -0.38 9.77 -12.69
CA ARG A 124 0.78 10.16 -11.87
C ARG A 124 0.65 9.63 -10.43
N LEU A 125 -0.52 9.75 -9.81
CA LEU A 125 -0.75 9.26 -8.46
C LEU A 125 -0.62 7.73 -8.38
N ALA A 126 -1.03 7.01 -9.42
CA ALA A 126 -0.95 5.55 -9.47
C ALA A 126 0.47 4.98 -9.42
N HIS A 127 1.49 5.82 -9.61
CA HIS A 127 2.90 5.43 -9.46
C HIS A 127 3.40 5.54 -8.00
N ASP A 128 2.61 6.07 -7.06
CA ASP A 128 2.96 6.04 -5.64
C ASP A 128 2.92 4.60 -5.12
N PRO A 129 3.92 4.13 -4.36
CA PRO A 129 4.00 2.74 -3.89
C PRO A 129 2.86 2.31 -2.94
N HIS A 130 2.05 3.25 -2.44
CA HIS A 130 0.88 2.93 -1.62
C HIS A 130 -0.41 2.76 -2.44
N VAL A 131 -0.40 3.16 -3.71
CA VAL A 131 -1.53 2.97 -4.62
C VAL A 131 -1.44 1.58 -5.23
N VAL A 132 -2.52 0.80 -5.12
CA VAL A 132 -2.55 -0.62 -5.50
C VAL A 132 -3.70 -0.97 -6.43
N ALA A 133 -4.56 -0.01 -6.76
CA ALA A 133 -5.72 -0.22 -7.62
C ALA A 133 -6.17 1.10 -8.27
N ILE A 134 -6.94 0.98 -9.35
CA ILE A 134 -7.75 2.08 -9.89
C ILE A 134 -9.18 1.91 -9.38
N GLY A 135 -9.70 2.92 -8.68
CA GLY A 135 -10.97 2.79 -7.99
C GLY A 135 -11.26 3.89 -6.98
N GLU A 136 -12.51 4.08 -6.56
CA GLU A 136 -13.68 3.34 -7.07
C GLU A 136 -14.23 3.95 -8.37
N ILE A 137 -14.52 3.10 -9.34
CA ILE A 137 -14.96 3.47 -10.69
C ILE A 137 -16.16 2.62 -11.11
N GLY A 138 -17.00 3.08 -12.04
CA GLY A 138 -18.09 2.24 -12.54
C GLY A 138 -19.32 3.04 -12.91
N ILE A 139 -20.49 2.46 -12.65
CA ILE A 139 -21.79 2.98 -13.06
C ILE A 139 -22.73 3.04 -11.85
N ASP A 140 -23.31 4.21 -11.62
CA ASP A 140 -24.38 4.46 -10.65
C ASP A 140 -25.50 5.28 -11.30
N LEU A 141 -26.60 4.65 -11.69
CA LEU A 141 -27.77 5.38 -12.23
C LEU A 141 -28.84 5.64 -11.15
N SER A 142 -28.51 5.42 -9.88
CA SER A 142 -29.39 5.76 -8.77
C SER A 142 -29.27 7.26 -8.44
N GLY A 143 -30.38 8.00 -8.54
CA GLY A 143 -30.46 9.38 -8.04
C GLY A 143 -29.57 10.42 -8.74
N ARG A 144 -28.91 11.29 -7.95
CA ARG A 144 -28.17 12.51 -8.40
C ARG A 144 -26.77 12.19 -8.92
N SER A 145 -26.67 11.37 -9.95
CA SER A 145 -25.40 10.99 -10.58
C SER A 145 -25.09 11.82 -11.82
N ALA A 146 -23.85 11.75 -12.31
CA ALA A 146 -23.51 12.26 -13.63
C ALA A 146 -24.35 11.56 -14.73
N PRO A 147 -24.58 12.18 -15.90
CA PRO A 147 -25.28 11.53 -17.01
C PRO A 147 -24.62 10.19 -17.38
N ARG A 148 -25.42 9.19 -17.77
CA ARG A 148 -24.94 7.84 -18.11
C ARG A 148 -23.74 7.85 -19.06
N GLU A 149 -23.82 8.63 -20.13
CA GLU A 149 -22.75 8.76 -21.13
C GLU A 149 -21.42 9.24 -20.51
N ALA A 150 -21.47 10.18 -19.56
CA ALA A 150 -20.28 10.65 -18.85
C ALA A 150 -19.70 9.54 -17.95
N GLN A 151 -20.56 8.76 -17.30
CA GLN A 151 -20.13 7.62 -16.49
C GLN A 151 -19.47 6.53 -17.33
N GLU A 152 -20.07 6.16 -18.46
CA GLU A 152 -19.51 5.17 -19.38
C GLU A 152 -18.17 5.62 -19.95
N THR A 153 -18.08 6.88 -20.39
CA THR A 153 -16.83 7.46 -20.91
C THR A 153 -15.73 7.42 -19.86
N ALA A 154 -16.01 7.89 -18.63
CA ALA A 154 -15.05 7.88 -17.54
C ALA A 154 -14.69 6.44 -17.10
N PHE A 155 -15.65 5.53 -17.06
CA PHE A 155 -15.43 4.15 -16.64
C PHE A 155 -14.53 3.41 -17.63
N VAL A 156 -14.84 3.48 -18.94
CA VAL A 156 -14.03 2.85 -20.00
C VAL A 156 -12.60 3.42 -20.02
N ALA A 157 -12.45 4.74 -19.86
CA ALA A 157 -11.14 5.38 -19.80
C ALA A 157 -10.32 4.89 -18.60
N GLN A 158 -10.94 4.78 -17.41
CA GLN A 158 -10.27 4.31 -16.20
C GLN A 158 -9.94 2.81 -16.26
N LEU A 159 -10.78 1.98 -16.87
CA LEU A 159 -10.46 0.57 -17.16
C LEU A 159 -9.24 0.44 -18.09
N SER A 160 -9.16 1.31 -19.11
CA SER A 160 -8.02 1.35 -20.04
C SER A 160 -6.74 1.77 -19.32
N LEU A 161 -6.82 2.75 -18.42
CA LEU A 161 -5.70 3.17 -17.58
C LEU A 161 -5.24 2.05 -16.64
N ALA A 162 -6.16 1.38 -15.94
CA ALA A 162 -5.85 0.26 -15.05
C ALA A 162 -5.13 -0.87 -15.79
N ARG A 163 -5.62 -1.20 -17.00
CA ARG A 163 -4.97 -2.19 -17.88
C ARG A 163 -3.57 -1.77 -18.30
N ALA A 164 -3.36 -0.50 -18.65
CA ALA A 164 -2.05 0.00 -19.06
C ALA A 164 -1.02 -0.04 -17.92
N LEU A 165 -1.49 0.12 -16.67
CA LEU A 165 -0.67 0.10 -15.46
C LEU A 165 -0.53 -1.28 -14.82
N ASP A 166 -1.20 -2.31 -15.35
CA ASP A 166 -1.29 -3.65 -14.75
C ASP A 166 -1.80 -3.61 -13.29
N LEU A 167 -2.78 -2.72 -13.02
CA LEU A 167 -3.40 -2.58 -11.71
C LEU A 167 -4.81 -3.20 -11.68
N PRO A 168 -5.21 -3.83 -10.57
CA PRO A 168 -6.59 -4.25 -10.36
C PRO A 168 -7.53 -3.05 -10.25
N VAL A 169 -8.84 -3.31 -10.39
CA VAL A 169 -9.88 -2.28 -10.31
C VAL A 169 -10.82 -2.52 -9.12
N VAL A 170 -11.26 -1.43 -8.49
CA VAL A 170 -12.39 -1.43 -7.54
C VAL A 170 -13.61 -0.88 -8.27
N VAL A 171 -14.62 -1.73 -8.49
CA VAL A 171 -15.79 -1.38 -9.29
C VAL A 171 -16.99 -1.08 -8.40
N HIS A 172 -17.54 0.12 -8.55
CA HIS A 172 -18.83 0.51 -8.02
C HIS A 172 -19.93 0.25 -9.06
N VAL A 173 -20.93 -0.52 -8.67
CA VAL A 173 -22.10 -0.80 -9.52
C VAL A 173 -23.36 -0.60 -8.70
N ARG A 174 -24.23 0.30 -9.16
CA ARG A 174 -25.57 0.49 -8.59
C ARG A 174 -26.55 0.90 -9.68
N ASP A 175 -27.70 0.23 -9.73
CA ASP A 175 -28.76 0.50 -10.71
C ASP A 175 -28.24 0.73 -12.14
N ALA A 176 -27.26 -0.07 -12.60
CA ALA A 176 -26.52 0.21 -13.83
C ALA A 176 -27.31 0.01 -15.14
N GLY A 177 -28.59 -0.36 -15.04
CA GLY A 177 -29.43 -0.74 -16.17
C GLY A 177 -29.01 -2.09 -16.79
N PRO A 178 -29.69 -2.54 -17.86
CA PRO A 178 -29.31 -3.75 -18.57
C PRO A 178 -27.94 -3.60 -19.22
N LEU A 179 -27.22 -4.71 -19.33
CA LEU A 179 -26.06 -4.85 -20.22
C LEU A 179 -26.62 -4.77 -21.66
N THR A 180 -26.40 -3.65 -22.34
CA THR A 180 -26.74 -3.47 -23.75
C THR A 180 -25.60 -3.93 -24.64
#